data_AF-A0A369W8S8-F1
#
_entry.id   AF-A0A369W8S8-F1
#
_cell.length_a   1.000
_cell.length_b   1.000
_cell.length_c   1.000
_cell.angle_alpha   90.00
_cell.angle_beta   90.00
_cell.angle_gamma   90.00
#
_symmetry.space_group_name_H-M   'P 1'
#
loop_
_entity.id
_entity.type
_entity.pdbx_description
1 polymer ?
#
loop_
_entity_poly.entity_id
_entity_poly.type
_entity_poly.pdbx_seq_one_letter_code
_entity_poly.pdbx_strand_id
1 'polypeptide(L)'
;MFRSLASDTNEPIELCINGQLQRVPAGISVWAAMALSDQTTTRIAPVTEQPRSAYCAMGVCFECLVEIDGMPNRQACLVRVQPGMQINRQQITEQTQAEAPSNGLQQPIAQHSAAQPLGQTQPQVDDLATEI
;
A
#
# COMPACT_ATOMS: atom_id res chain seq x y z
N MET A 1 3.69 -12.12 -20.10
CA MET A 1 3.31 -10.87 -20.79
C MET A 1 1.95 -10.46 -20.26
N PHE A 2 1.82 -9.27 -19.68
CA PHE A 2 0.53 -8.71 -19.29
C PHE A 2 -0.13 -8.08 -20.51
N ARG A 3 -1.44 -8.24 -20.66
CA ARG A 3 -2.21 -7.70 -21.79
C ARG A 3 -3.47 -7.04 -21.25
N SER A 4 -3.71 -5.80 -21.65
CA SER A 4 -5.00 -5.13 -21.39
C SER A 4 -6.11 -5.79 -22.20
N LEU A 5 -7.26 -6.01 -21.56
CA LEU A 5 -8.51 -6.40 -22.21
C LEU A 5 -9.49 -5.24 -22.36
N ALA A 6 -9.19 -4.08 -21.76
CA ALA A 6 -10.03 -2.90 -21.87
C ALA A 6 -9.99 -2.37 -23.31
N SER A 7 -11.14 -1.97 -23.86
CA SER A 7 -11.20 -1.19 -25.09
C SER A 7 -10.44 0.12 -24.92
N ASP A 8 -9.86 0.64 -26.01
CA ASP A 8 -9.08 1.90 -26.08
C ASP A 8 -9.92 3.17 -25.85
N THR A 9 -10.94 3.10 -24.99
CA THR A 9 -11.93 4.17 -24.78
C THR A 9 -11.42 5.28 -23.87
N ASN A 10 -10.33 5.06 -23.13
CA ASN A 10 -9.71 6.09 -22.31
C ASN A 10 -8.49 6.70 -23.01
N GLU A 11 -8.48 8.03 -23.08
CA GLU A 11 -7.34 8.78 -23.60
C GLU A 11 -6.08 8.44 -22.78
N PRO A 12 -4.95 8.12 -23.44
CA PRO A 12 -3.72 7.80 -22.74
C PRO A 12 -3.17 9.05 -22.04
N ILE A 13 -2.59 8.85 -20.86
CA ILE A 13 -1.88 9.87 -20.11
C ILE A 13 -0.39 9.56 -20.09
N GLU A 14 0.41 10.62 -19.92
CA GLU A 14 1.86 10.53 -19.81
C GLU A 14 2.29 10.62 -18.35
N LEU A 15 3.20 9.73 -17.94
CA LEU A 15 3.83 9.69 -16.63
C LEU A 15 5.22 9.06 -16.74
N CYS A 16 6.04 9.15 -15.70
CA CYS A 16 7.37 8.54 -15.66
C CYS A 16 7.37 7.30 -14.77
N ILE A 17 7.93 6.19 -15.26
CA ILE A 17 8.19 4.97 -14.49
C ILE A 17 9.69 4.70 -14.53
N ASN A 18 10.33 4.72 -13.36
CA ASN A 18 11.78 4.54 -13.19
C ASN A 18 12.60 5.45 -14.14
N GLY A 19 12.19 6.72 -14.23
CA GLY A 19 12.81 7.73 -15.10
C GLY A 19 12.51 7.60 -16.59
N GLN A 20 11.68 6.64 -17.01
CA GLN A 20 11.27 6.48 -18.41
C GLN A 20 9.85 7.02 -18.63
N LEU A 21 9.67 7.90 -19.61
CA LEU A 21 8.35 8.39 -20.00
C LEU A 21 7.51 7.26 -20.59
N GLN A 22 6.28 7.10 -20.09
CA GLN A 22 5.33 6.07 -20.51
C GLN A 22 3.99 6.72 -20.86
N ARG A 23 3.35 6.22 -21.93
CA ARG A 23 1.95 6.48 -22.26
C ARG A 23 1.11 5.29 -21.84
N VAL A 24 0.17 5.51 -20.93
CA VAL A 24 -0.68 4.45 -20.38
C VAL A 24 -2.15 4.88 -20.39
N PRO A 25 -3.12 3.94 -20.49
CA PRO A 25 -4.53 4.27 -20.40
C PRO A 25 -4.88 5.03 -19.11
N ALA A 26 -5.67 6.09 -19.20
CA ALA A 26 -6.17 6.77 -18.01
C ALA A 26 -7.01 5.83 -17.13
N GLY A 27 -7.00 6.09 -15.82
CA GLY A 27 -7.88 5.41 -14.85
C GLY A 27 -7.45 3.99 -14.47
N ILE A 28 -6.34 3.45 -14.97
CA ILE A 28 -5.78 2.19 -14.46
C ILE A 28 -5.01 2.42 -13.15
N SER A 29 -4.64 1.34 -12.45
CA SER A 29 -3.77 1.46 -11.28
C SER A 29 -2.30 1.67 -11.69
N VAL A 30 -1.50 2.24 -10.80
CA VAL A 30 -0.06 2.42 -10.99
C VAL A 30 0.63 1.08 -11.29
N TRP A 31 0.25 -0.01 -10.60
CA TRP A 31 0.80 -1.32 -10.91
C TRP A 31 0.41 -1.82 -12.32
N ALA A 32 -0.83 -1.59 -12.75
CA ALA A 32 -1.25 -1.96 -14.10
C ALA A 32 -0.46 -1.17 -15.17
N ALA A 33 -0.20 0.12 -14.93
CA ALA A 33 0.67 0.92 -15.80
C ALA A 33 2.09 0.35 -15.86
N MET A 34 2.69 0.05 -14.70
CA MET A 34 4.01 -0.63 -14.64
C MET A 34 4.02 -1.95 -15.39
N ALA A 35 2.96 -2.76 -15.27
CA ALA A 35 2.83 -4.05 -15.95
C ALA A 35 2.69 -3.92 -17.48
N LEU A 36 1.97 -2.91 -17.97
CA LEU A 36 1.86 -2.60 -19.41
C LEU A 36 3.17 -2.06 -20.00
N SER A 37 4.00 -1.44 -19.18
CA SER A 37 5.34 -0.98 -19.54
C SER A 37 6.44 -2.03 -19.33
N ASP A 38 6.08 -3.30 -19.04
CA ASP A 38 7.01 -4.40 -18.72
C ASP A 38 7.93 -4.15 -17.50
N GLN A 39 7.57 -3.22 -16.62
CA GLN A 39 8.33 -2.84 -15.42
C GLN A 39 7.70 -3.38 -14.13
N THR A 40 7.44 -4.69 -14.08
CA THR A 40 6.63 -5.30 -13.00
C THR A 40 7.29 -5.35 -11.62
N THR A 41 8.62 -5.29 -11.54
CA THR A 41 9.33 -5.33 -10.25
C THR A 41 9.13 -4.00 -9.52
N THR A 42 8.47 -4.04 -8.35
CA THR A 42 8.19 -2.85 -7.54
C THR A 42 9.24 -2.61 -6.46
N ARG A 43 9.80 -3.68 -5.89
CA ARG A 43 10.88 -3.63 -4.88
C ARG A 43 11.70 -4.91 -4.88
N ILE A 44 12.84 -4.89 -4.20
CA ILE A 44 13.59 -6.10 -3.86
C ILE A 44 13.32 -6.41 -2.38
N ALA A 45 13.03 -7.67 -2.04
CA ALA A 45 12.86 -8.04 -0.64
C ALA A 45 14.22 -8.02 0.09
N PRO A 46 14.29 -7.48 1.32
CA PRO A 46 15.57 -7.21 1.96
C PRO A 46 16.31 -8.48 2.41
N VAL A 47 15.57 -9.55 2.75
CA VAL A 47 16.16 -10.80 3.23
C VAL A 47 16.43 -11.78 2.09
N THR A 48 15.46 -11.95 1.19
CA THR A 48 15.55 -12.98 0.13
C THR A 48 16.16 -12.45 -1.16
N GLU A 49 16.36 -11.14 -1.28
CA GLU A 49 16.86 -10.44 -2.47
C GLU A 49 16.03 -10.71 -3.75
N GLN A 50 14.79 -11.18 -3.57
CA GLN A 50 13.90 -11.52 -4.68
C GLN A 50 13.09 -10.29 -5.11
N PRO A 51 12.87 -10.10 -6.42
CA PRO A 51 11.98 -9.07 -6.92
C PRO A 51 10.56 -9.34 -6.46
N ARG A 52 9.89 -8.29 -5.98
CA ARG A 52 8.47 -8.32 -5.62
C ARG A 52 7.67 -7.53 -6.63
N SER A 53 6.41 -7.91 -6.79
CA SER A 53 5.41 -7.27 -7.64
C SER A 53 4.05 -7.36 -6.96
N ALA A 54 2.98 -6.85 -7.57
CA ALA A 54 1.65 -7.12 -7.04
C ALA A 54 1.34 -8.62 -7.11
N TYR A 55 1.05 -9.19 -5.94
CA TYR A 55 0.56 -10.54 -5.82
C TYR A 55 -0.97 -10.59 -5.80
N CYS A 56 -1.59 -9.86 -4.86
CA CYS A 56 -3.06 -9.86 -4.71
C CYS A 56 -3.80 -8.83 -5.59
N ALA A 57 -3.12 -7.77 -6.04
CA ALA A 57 -3.73 -6.61 -6.71
C ALA A 57 -4.91 -5.92 -5.97
N MET A 58 -5.11 -6.21 -4.68
CA MET A 58 -6.23 -5.72 -3.85
C MET A 58 -5.76 -4.96 -2.60
N GLY A 59 -4.45 -4.77 -2.44
CA GLY A 59 -3.88 -4.03 -1.30
C GLY A 59 -3.67 -4.84 -0.02
N VAL A 60 -3.95 -6.14 0.00
CA VAL A 60 -3.79 -6.95 1.22
C VAL A 60 -2.37 -7.50 1.43
N CYS A 61 -1.61 -7.71 0.36
CA CYS A 61 -0.30 -8.40 0.44
C CYS A 61 0.91 -7.48 0.69
N PHE A 62 0.78 -6.17 0.43
CA PHE A 62 1.91 -5.21 0.53
C PHE A 62 3.17 -5.56 -0.30
N GLU A 63 3.03 -6.37 -1.34
CA GLU A 63 4.16 -6.71 -2.23
C GLU A 63 4.41 -5.64 -3.31
N CYS A 64 3.36 -4.91 -3.72
CA CYS A 64 3.39 -3.88 -4.77
C CYS A 64 3.85 -2.49 -4.30
N LEU A 65 4.68 -2.39 -3.27
CA LEU A 65 5.10 -1.08 -2.75
C LEU A 65 6.06 -0.39 -3.72
N VAL A 66 5.77 0.88 -4.00
CA VAL A 66 6.54 1.79 -4.85
C VAL A 66 6.64 3.16 -4.18
N GLU A 67 7.52 4.00 -4.71
CA GLU A 67 7.51 5.44 -4.45
C GLU A 67 6.69 6.14 -5.54
N ILE A 68 5.83 7.09 -5.14
CA ILE A 68 5.04 7.91 -6.06
C ILE A 68 5.23 9.37 -5.65
N ASP A 69 5.74 10.19 -6.56
CA ASP A 69 6.00 11.62 -6.37
C ASP A 69 6.80 11.90 -5.09
N GLY A 70 7.86 11.09 -4.86
CA GLY A 70 8.71 11.16 -3.68
C GLY A 70 8.11 10.57 -2.40
N MET A 71 6.85 10.14 -2.41
CA MET A 71 6.23 9.49 -1.25
C MET A 71 6.48 7.98 -1.28
N PRO A 72 7.19 7.40 -0.29
CA PRO A 72 7.49 5.97 -0.26
C PRO A 72 6.29 5.13 0.18
N ASN A 73 6.43 3.81 0.09
CA ASN A 73 5.51 2.79 0.61
C ASN A 73 4.07 2.92 0.09
N ARG A 74 3.89 3.39 -1.15
CA ARG A 74 2.59 3.48 -1.79
C ARG A 74 2.23 2.14 -2.41
N GLN A 75 1.00 1.69 -2.18
CA GLN A 75 0.50 0.46 -2.79
C GLN A 75 0.11 0.72 -4.24
N ALA A 76 1.00 0.37 -5.18
CA ALA A 76 0.80 0.61 -6.61
C ALA A 76 -0.52 0.02 -7.14
N CYS A 77 -1.03 -1.07 -6.53
CA CYS A 77 -2.29 -1.68 -6.95
C CYS A 77 -3.55 -0.85 -6.58
N LEU A 78 -3.46 0.06 -5.60
CA LEU A 78 -4.61 0.86 -5.15
C LEU A 78 -4.59 2.30 -5.68
N VAL A 79 -3.43 2.82 -6.06
CA VAL A 79 -3.29 4.20 -6.56
C VAL A 79 -3.63 4.23 -8.05
N ARG A 80 -4.47 5.17 -8.48
CA ARG A 80 -4.78 5.42 -9.89
C ARG A 80 -3.72 6.33 -10.50
N VAL A 81 -3.37 6.06 -11.75
CA VAL A 81 -2.42 6.91 -12.48
C VAL A 81 -3.00 8.30 -12.74
N GLN A 82 -2.13 9.32 -12.67
CA GLN A 82 -2.44 10.71 -13.03
C GLN A 82 -1.35 11.26 -13.96
N PRO A 83 -1.67 12.24 -14.83
CA PRO A 83 -0.70 12.85 -15.72
C PRO A 83 0.48 13.44 -14.93
N GLY A 84 1.70 13.25 -15.43
CA GLY A 84 2.92 13.81 -14.85
C GLY A 84 3.49 13.07 -13.62
N MET A 85 2.81 12.05 -13.11
CA MET A 85 3.28 11.25 -11.97
C MET A 85 4.72 10.73 -12.17
N GLN A 86 5.49 10.72 -11.10
CA GLN A 86 6.81 10.12 -11.00
C GLN A 86 6.73 8.85 -10.16
N ILE A 87 6.91 7.69 -10.78
CA ILE A 87 6.82 6.39 -10.10
C ILE A 87 8.19 5.74 -10.11
N ASN A 88 8.71 5.40 -8.93
CA ASN A 88 9.98 4.70 -8.78
C ASN A 88 9.80 3.40 -7.99
N ARG A 89 10.66 2.42 -8.29
CA ARG A 89 10.79 1.22 -7.45
C ARG A 89 11.12 1.62 -6.02
N GLN A 90 10.41 1.02 -5.07
CA GLN A 90 10.68 1.23 -3.65
C GLN A 90 12.09 0.72 -3.33
N GLN A 91 12.93 1.62 -2.84
CA GLN A 91 14.18 1.28 -2.17
C GLN A 91 13.86 0.95 -0.72
N ILE A 92 14.26 -0.23 -0.26
CA ILE A 92 14.12 -0.61 1.15
C ILE A 92 15.46 -0.31 1.80
N THR A 93 15.50 0.75 2.60
CA THR A 93 16.64 1.06 3.46
C THR A 93 16.14 1.21 4.90
N GLU A 94 17.00 0.94 5.87
CA GLU A 94 16.72 1.24 7.28
C GLU A 94 16.60 2.75 7.58
N GLN A 95 16.83 3.60 6.57
CA GLN A 95 16.91 5.07 6.68
C GLN A 95 15.85 5.81 5.84
N THR A 96 14.87 5.12 5.24
CA THR A 96 13.84 5.79 4.44
C THR A 96 12.91 6.59 5.34
N GLN A 97 13.06 7.92 5.36
CA GLN A 97 12.18 8.85 6.06
C GLN A 97 11.25 9.52 5.03
N ALA A 98 9.94 9.48 5.26
CA ALA A 98 9.00 10.27 4.47
C ALA A 98 9.02 11.71 4.98
N GLU A 99 9.43 12.66 4.13
CA GLU A 99 9.28 14.08 4.43
C GLU A 99 7.78 14.42 4.45
N ALA A 100 7.29 14.94 5.58
CA ALA A 100 5.91 15.36 5.69
C ALA A 100 5.66 16.56 4.75
N PRO A 101 4.56 16.59 3.98
CA PRO A 101 4.23 17.75 3.17
C PRO A 101 4.10 18.98 4.09
N SER A 102 4.81 20.05 3.75
CA SER A 102 5.02 21.24 4.60
C SER A 102 3.76 22.10 4.85
N ASN A 103 2.56 21.63 4.45
CA ASN A 103 1.30 22.32 4.73
C ASN A 103 0.66 21.84 6.04
N GLY A 104 1.18 22.34 7.15
CA GLY A 104 0.41 23.08 8.17
C GLY A 104 -0.78 22.44 8.90
N LEU A 105 -0.92 21.12 9.01
CA LEU A 105 -1.94 20.51 9.86
C LEU A 105 -1.35 19.46 10.82
N GLN A 106 -0.52 19.89 11.77
CA GLN A 106 -0.28 19.12 13.00
C GLN A 106 -1.45 19.37 13.98
N GLN A 107 -2.40 18.45 14.05
CA GLN A 107 -3.11 18.23 15.30
C GLN A 107 -2.46 17.05 16.03
N PRO A 108 -2.12 17.18 17.33
CA PRO A 108 -1.52 16.09 18.08
C PRO A 108 -2.54 14.96 18.28
N ILE A 109 -2.19 13.76 17.83
CA ILE A 109 -2.96 12.55 18.11
C ILE A 109 -2.77 12.24 19.60
N ALA A 110 -3.81 12.44 20.41
CA ALA A 110 -3.81 12.10 21.82
C ALA A 110 -3.57 10.59 22.00
N GLN A 111 -2.44 10.23 22.60
CA GLN A 111 -2.04 8.87 22.93
C GLN A 111 -3.06 8.24 23.88
N HIS A 112 -3.92 7.35 23.39
CA HIS A 112 -4.73 6.50 24.26
C HIS A 112 -3.87 5.33 24.75
N SER A 113 -3.12 5.57 25.83
CA SER A 113 -2.48 4.53 26.64
C SER A 113 -3.40 4.18 27.80
N ALA A 114 -4.04 3.02 27.74
CA ALA A 114 -4.42 2.20 28.90
C ALA A 114 -4.98 0.86 28.43
N ALA A 115 -4.13 -0.17 28.38
CA ALA A 115 -4.59 -1.55 28.41
C ALA A 115 -5.17 -1.81 29.82
N GLN A 116 -6.49 -1.98 29.91
CA GLN A 116 -7.16 -2.42 31.13
C GLN A 116 -6.88 -3.93 31.34
N PRO A 117 -6.55 -4.41 32.55
CA PRO A 117 -6.38 -5.83 32.78
C PRO A 117 -7.72 -6.56 32.76
N LEU A 118 -7.77 -7.67 32.03
CA LEU A 118 -8.89 -8.60 31.98
C LEU A 118 -9.22 -9.09 33.40
N GLY A 119 -10.45 -8.80 33.83
CA GLY A 119 -11.00 -9.25 35.11
C GLY A 119 -11.03 -10.77 35.21
N GLN A 120 -10.51 -11.27 36.33
CA GLN A 120 -10.65 -12.66 36.75
C GLN A 120 -12.11 -12.91 37.14
N THR A 121 -12.83 -13.72 36.37
CA THR A 121 -14.12 -14.27 36.80
C THR A 121 -13.88 -15.53 37.64
N GLN A 122 -14.06 -15.43 38.96
CA GLN A 122 -14.24 -16.60 39.81
C GLN A 122 -15.67 -17.15 39.61
N PRO A 123 -15.86 -18.49 39.58
CA PRO A 123 -17.20 -19.06 39.58
C PRO A 123 -17.79 -19.03 41.01
N GLN A 124 -18.92 -18.35 41.20
CA GLN A 124 -19.76 -18.51 42.39
C GLN A 124 -20.59 -19.78 42.24
N VAL A 125 -20.38 -20.72 43.16
CA VAL A 125 -21.29 -21.85 43.40
C VAL A 125 -22.28 -21.38 44.48
N ASP A 126 -23.47 -20.96 44.06
CA ASP A 126 -24.56 -20.70 45.00
C ASP A 126 -25.43 -21.95 45.18
N ASP A 127 -25.54 -22.27 46.45
CA ASP A 127 -26.14 -23.41 47.13
C ASP A 127 -27.66 -23.46 46.92
N LEU A 128 -28.16 -24.47 46.21
CA LEU A 128 -29.60 -24.73 46.08
C LEU A 128 -30.04 -25.66 47.22
N ALA A 129 -30.37 -25.08 48.36
CA ALA A 129 -31.13 -25.75 49.41
C ALA A 129 -32.50 -25.08 49.52
N THR A 130 -33.55 -25.71 48.98
CA THR A 130 -34.92 -25.77 49.51
C THR A 130 -35.78 -26.69 48.62
N GLU A 131 -35.91 -27.95 49.01
CA GLU A 131 -37.17 -28.69 48.90
C GLU A 131 -37.32 -29.51 50.18
N ILE A 132 -38.33 -29.12 50.99
CA ILE A 132 -39.21 -29.82 51.95
C ILE A 132 -39.60 -28.86 53.06
#